data_AF-A0A1G1P954-F1
#
_entry.id   AF-A0A1G1P954-F1
#
_cell.length_a   1.000
_cell.length_b   1.000
_cell.length_c   1.000
_cell.angle_alpha   90.00
_cell.angle_beta   90.00
_cell.angle_gamma   90.00
#
_symmetry.space_group_name_H-M   'P 1'
#
loop_
_entity.id
_entity.type
_entity.pdbx_description
1 polymer ?
#
loop_
_entity_poly.entity_id
_entity_poly.type
_entity_poly.pdbx_seq_one_letter_code
_entity_poly.pdbx_strand_id
1 'polypeptide(L)'
;MCFSLGIVVNEYLKISFAIFSFLTALGMLLSLLTQRRRISTLFLLLAFVFLGLVYAKNYQIFSSDHVCHISYGYRQEPLLVEGVVVSDVEKRAFFKGKKTVFTLEVRRIRSPWGWKEKKGAILVNLFREEDVRYGDYLILEGKLHRPFNFSQDSSVSYRDYLYRKGITFILSVKKTGRLEVLKREQGYFIKDLSFRLKHKLRDVLKRSLPRAEAGLMQAFLLGDRYDIPPHVYELFKISGVAHIIAISGFNIGIVAYVIFIILKMFPLPRTAQYILTIVLLVLYAFLTGGQPPVVRATIMTVVFLASFILERESEPINTLSAAALILLIMNPLNLFDVGFQLSFISVLSIILFYAGFMGLFYKWLPGFKEELEEEHKPQRKDSLSRIKLNVIKFFLQSTAVSLAAYLGVVALVAYYFRLITPVVIVANLAVVPLASLIIFLGMGLLAAGLLFPSAAFAFANCIVALLNLMVAGVFFFAQIPCAYFYMQGITLWHIIGYYAVLSIFFLGIFHKHPQGNN
;
A
#
# COMPACT_ATOMS: atom_id res chain seq x y z
N MET A 1 -12.55 6.73 13.36
CA MET A 1 -12.15 8.13 13.60
C MET A 1 -11.66 8.37 15.03
N CYS A 2 -12.47 8.12 16.08
CA CYS A 2 -12.06 8.36 17.48
C CYS A 2 -10.76 7.65 17.88
N PHE A 3 -10.62 6.36 17.55
CA PHE A 3 -9.39 5.62 17.79
C PHE A 3 -8.16 6.26 17.12
N SER A 4 -8.30 6.68 15.85
CA SER A 4 -7.25 7.38 15.10
C SER A 4 -6.90 8.73 15.72
N LEU A 5 -7.89 9.50 16.19
CA LEU A 5 -7.68 10.76 16.89
C LEU A 5 -6.84 10.53 18.16
N GLY A 6 -7.14 9.47 18.92
CA GLY A 6 -6.34 9.07 20.07
C GLY A 6 -4.87 8.83 19.73
N ILE A 7 -4.60 8.09 18.65
CA ILE A 7 -3.23 7.84 18.16
C ILE A 7 -2.51 9.15 17.81
N VAL A 8 -3.19 10.09 17.14
CA VAL A 8 -2.59 11.39 16.77
C VAL A 8 -2.29 12.23 18.00
N VAL A 9 -3.21 12.29 18.96
CA VAL A 9 -3.06 13.09 20.18
C VAL A 9 -1.88 12.59 21.04
N ASN A 10 -1.54 11.29 20.97
CA ASN A 10 -0.38 10.72 21.68
C ASN A 10 0.94 11.42 21.31
N GLU A 11 1.11 11.85 20.06
CA GLU A 11 2.35 12.53 19.61
C GLU A 11 2.56 13.87 20.32
N TYR A 12 1.47 14.52 20.78
CA TYR A 12 1.52 15.84 21.40
C TYR A 12 1.45 15.77 22.94
N LEU A 13 0.81 14.74 23.51
CA LEU A 13 0.60 14.61 24.95
C LEU A 13 1.61 13.70 25.64
N LYS A 14 2.42 14.25 26.54
CA LYS A 14 3.37 13.50 27.40
C LYS A 14 2.75 13.07 28.74
N ILE A 15 1.53 12.53 28.72
CA ILE A 15 0.80 12.11 29.93
C ILE A 15 1.10 10.63 30.24
N SER A 16 1.09 10.21 31.51
CA SER A 16 1.42 8.83 31.92
C SER A 16 0.42 7.78 31.37
N PHE A 17 0.89 6.55 31.18
CA PHE A 17 0.06 5.43 30.71
C PHE A 17 -1.12 5.14 31.65
N ALA A 18 -0.88 5.19 32.96
CA ALA A 18 -1.89 4.91 33.98
C ALA A 18 -3.10 5.85 33.91
N ILE A 19 -2.86 7.15 33.65
CA ILE A 19 -3.92 8.16 33.56
C ILE A 19 -4.85 7.85 32.39
N PHE A 20 -4.31 7.53 31.21
CA PHE A 20 -5.15 7.22 30.04
C PHE A 20 -5.89 5.89 30.19
N SER A 21 -5.28 4.88 30.80
CA SER A 21 -5.97 3.61 31.08
C SER A 21 -7.14 3.81 32.05
N PHE A 22 -6.96 4.64 33.09
CA PHE A 22 -8.03 5.02 34.00
C PHE A 22 -9.16 5.78 33.28
N LEU A 23 -8.83 6.78 32.46
CA LEU A 23 -9.82 7.55 31.69
C LEU A 23 -10.58 6.68 30.68
N THR A 24 -9.92 5.68 30.08
CA THR A 24 -10.58 4.71 29.18
C THR A 24 -11.61 3.89 29.96
N ALA A 25 -11.22 3.32 31.10
CA ALA A 25 -12.10 2.51 31.95
C ALA A 25 -13.28 3.34 32.49
N LEU A 26 -13.00 4.57 32.94
CA LEU A 26 -14.03 5.51 33.41
C LEU A 26 -15.02 5.85 32.29
N GLY A 27 -14.55 6.15 31.08
CA GLY A 27 -15.42 6.43 29.93
C GLY A 27 -16.31 5.25 29.56
N MET A 28 -15.79 4.01 29.57
CA MET A 28 -16.59 2.81 29.33
C MET A 28 -17.64 2.61 30.44
N LEU A 29 -17.25 2.79 31.71
CA LEU A 29 -18.14 2.65 32.85
C LEU A 29 -19.26 3.70 32.85
N LEU A 30 -18.94 4.97 32.58
CA LEU A 30 -19.94 6.04 32.45
C LEU A 30 -20.87 5.83 31.26
N SER A 31 -20.38 5.26 30.16
CA SER A 31 -21.21 4.89 29.01
C SER A 31 -22.25 3.82 29.36
N LEU A 32 -21.88 2.83 30.17
CA LEU A 32 -22.78 1.76 30.63
C LEU A 32 -23.80 2.25 31.67
N LEU A 33 -23.40 3.16 32.57
CA LEU A 33 -24.26 3.68 33.63
C LEU A 33 -25.27 4.73 33.14
N THR A 34 -25.01 5.38 32.02
CA THR A 34 -25.86 6.47 31.53
C THR A 34 -27.04 5.96 30.70
N GLN A 35 -28.26 6.14 31.20
CA GLN A 35 -29.48 5.75 30.47
C GLN A 35 -29.79 6.62 29.23
N ARG A 36 -29.23 7.83 29.16
CA ARG A 36 -29.39 8.72 27.98
C ARG A 36 -28.49 8.28 26.84
N ARG A 37 -29.08 7.75 25.75
CA ARG A 37 -28.36 7.28 24.55
C ARG A 37 -27.29 8.25 24.05
N ARG A 38 -27.61 9.55 23.86
CA ARG A 38 -26.64 10.54 23.35
C ARG A 38 -25.41 10.70 24.24
N ILE A 39 -25.60 10.72 25.56
CA ILE A 39 -24.51 10.90 26.53
C ILE A 39 -23.68 9.61 26.62
N SER A 40 -24.34 8.45 26.63
CA SER A 40 -23.69 7.14 26.58
C SER A 40 -22.81 6.99 25.31
N THR A 41 -23.30 7.42 24.16
CA THR A 41 -22.52 7.44 22.91
C THR A 41 -21.32 8.37 23.01
N LEU A 42 -21.48 9.57 23.58
CA LEU A 42 -20.37 10.52 23.76
C LEU A 42 -19.26 9.93 24.65
N PHE A 43 -19.62 9.30 25.78
CA PHE A 43 -18.65 8.63 26.64
C PHE A 43 -17.96 7.45 25.97
N LEU A 44 -18.70 6.67 25.16
CA LEU A 44 -18.12 5.59 24.37
C LEU A 44 -17.10 6.13 23.35
N LEU A 45 -17.44 7.18 22.62
CA LEU A 45 -16.54 7.82 21.65
C LEU A 45 -15.27 8.35 22.32
N LEU A 46 -15.39 8.98 23.50
CA LEU A 46 -14.26 9.42 24.32
C LEU A 46 -13.40 8.24 24.78
N ALA A 47 -14.02 7.14 25.24
CA ALA A 47 -13.30 5.93 25.62
C ALA A 47 -12.48 5.36 24.45
N PHE A 48 -13.02 5.38 23.22
CA PHE A 48 -12.27 4.97 22.03
C PHE A 48 -11.10 5.90 21.69
N VAL A 49 -11.19 7.20 21.99
CA VAL A 49 -10.04 8.13 21.88
C VAL A 49 -8.95 7.74 22.88
N PHE A 50 -9.31 7.53 24.15
CA PHE A 50 -8.33 7.13 25.17
C PHE A 50 -7.74 5.74 24.91
N LEU A 51 -8.54 4.80 24.39
CA LEU A 51 -8.04 3.49 23.97
C LEU A 51 -6.97 3.61 22.87
N GLY A 52 -7.19 4.50 21.89
CA GLY A 52 -6.19 4.81 20.86
C GLY A 52 -4.89 5.37 21.43
N LEU A 53 -5.00 6.27 22.43
CA LEU A 53 -3.85 6.83 23.15
C LEU A 53 -3.04 5.76 23.90
N VAL A 54 -3.72 4.95 24.72
CA VAL A 54 -3.12 3.86 25.51
C VAL A 54 -2.40 2.89 24.59
N TYR A 55 -3.06 2.48 23.50
CA TYR A 55 -2.53 1.53 22.55
C TYR A 55 -1.29 2.07 21.81
N ALA A 56 -1.34 3.32 21.31
CA ALA A 56 -0.19 3.96 20.67
C ALA A 56 1.01 4.09 21.61
N LYS A 57 0.76 4.48 22.86
CA LYS A 57 1.80 4.61 23.87
C LYS A 57 2.46 3.27 24.21
N ASN A 58 1.65 2.23 24.43
CA ASN A 58 2.17 0.89 24.70
C ASN A 58 3.04 0.37 23.55
N TYR A 59 2.63 0.65 22.31
CA TYR A 59 3.38 0.24 21.12
C TYR A 59 4.77 0.90 21.00
N GLN A 60 4.96 2.10 21.58
CA GLN A 60 6.22 2.83 21.54
C GLN A 60 7.17 2.47 22.70
N ILE A 61 6.72 1.69 23.69
CA ILE A 61 7.56 1.26 24.81
C ILE A 61 8.35 0.02 24.38
N PHE A 62 9.65 0.20 24.14
CA PHE A 62 10.56 -0.91 23.87
C PHE A 62 11.06 -1.54 25.18
N SER A 63 11.36 -2.84 25.13
CA SER A 63 12.01 -3.53 26.25
C SER A 63 13.42 -2.99 26.49
N SER A 64 13.94 -3.11 27.72
CA SER A 64 15.31 -2.70 28.08
C SER A 64 16.40 -3.37 27.23
N ASP A 65 16.12 -4.58 26.75
CA ASP A 65 17.03 -5.36 25.90
C ASP A 65 16.95 -4.97 24.42
N HIS A 66 16.14 -3.97 24.08
CA HIS A 66 16.00 -3.54 22.71
C HIS A 66 17.27 -2.82 22.20
N VAL A 67 17.58 -3.02 20.91
CA VAL A 67 18.73 -2.37 20.23
C VAL A 67 18.68 -0.85 20.35
N CYS A 68 17.49 -0.24 20.52
CA CYS A 68 17.33 1.21 20.73
C CYS A 68 18.09 1.77 21.95
N HIS A 69 18.31 0.96 22.98
CA HIS A 69 19.01 1.34 24.22
C HIS A 69 20.53 1.17 24.15
N ILE A 70 21.10 0.88 22.98
CA ILE A 70 22.55 0.81 22.79
C ILE A 70 23.17 2.20 22.98
N SER A 71 24.20 2.27 23.84
CA SER A 71 24.89 3.52 24.17
C SER A 71 25.60 4.12 22.96
N TYR A 72 25.75 5.45 22.97
CA TYR A 72 26.31 6.22 21.84
C TYR A 72 27.75 5.81 21.46
N GLY A 73 28.52 5.25 22.41
CA GLY A 73 29.92 4.85 22.20
C GLY A 73 30.13 3.73 21.17
N TYR A 74 29.14 2.87 20.95
CA TYR A 74 29.21 1.76 20.01
C TYR A 74 29.15 2.18 18.52
N ARG A 75 29.05 3.47 18.21
CA ARG A 75 28.74 3.96 16.84
C ARG A 75 29.97 4.32 16.00
N GLN A 76 31.14 4.46 16.60
CA GLN A 76 32.36 4.94 15.93
C GLN A 76 33.13 3.78 15.27
N GLU A 77 33.13 2.61 15.92
CA GLU A 77 33.89 1.43 15.51
C GLU A 77 33.00 0.34 14.88
N PRO A 78 33.57 -0.53 14.02
CA PRO A 78 32.86 -1.71 13.55
C PRO A 78 32.56 -2.67 14.71
N LEU A 79 31.33 -3.16 14.77
CA LEU A 79 30.87 -4.14 15.75
C LEU A 79 30.56 -5.46 15.06
N LEU A 80 30.71 -6.56 15.79
CA LEU A 80 30.17 -7.85 15.40
C LEU A 80 28.71 -7.95 15.87
N VAL A 81 27.81 -8.17 14.92
CA VAL A 81 26.38 -8.33 15.15
C VAL A 81 25.97 -9.72 14.69
N GLU A 82 25.25 -10.43 15.54
CA GLU A 82 24.74 -11.76 15.29
C GLU A 82 23.21 -11.75 15.28
N GLY A 83 22.60 -12.37 14.27
CA GLY A 83 21.15 -12.33 14.11
C GLY A 83 20.62 -13.22 12.99
N VAL A 84 19.29 -13.26 12.86
CA VAL A 84 18.59 -14.02 11.82
C VAL A 84 18.08 -13.06 10.74
N VAL A 85 18.21 -13.44 9.48
CA VAL A 85 17.63 -12.69 8.36
C VAL A 85 16.11 -12.85 8.36
N VAL A 86 15.36 -11.76 8.52
CA VAL A 86 13.89 -11.79 8.68
C VAL A 86 13.13 -11.16 7.51
N SER A 87 13.81 -10.56 6.53
CA SER A 87 13.19 -10.04 5.30
C SER A 87 13.61 -10.81 4.06
N ASP A 88 12.95 -10.51 2.94
CA ASP A 88 13.49 -10.84 1.62
C ASP A 88 14.85 -10.16 1.43
N VAL A 89 15.75 -10.81 0.69
CA VAL A 89 17.11 -10.32 0.47
C VAL A 89 17.16 -9.61 -0.88
N GLU A 90 17.40 -8.30 -0.83
CA GLU A 90 17.28 -7.44 -1.98
C GLU A 90 18.65 -7.08 -2.55
N LYS A 91 18.83 -7.28 -3.86
CA LYS A 91 20.02 -6.84 -4.58
C LYS A 91 19.73 -5.51 -5.26
N ARG A 92 20.30 -4.43 -4.75
CA ARG A 92 20.09 -3.06 -5.27
C ARG A 92 21.33 -2.56 -6.00
N ALA A 93 21.14 -1.82 -7.09
CA ALA A 93 22.24 -1.11 -7.74
C ALA A 93 22.80 -0.02 -6.80
N PHE A 94 24.13 0.12 -6.77
CA PHE A 94 24.83 1.12 -5.97
C PHE A 94 26.12 1.57 -6.67
N PHE A 95 26.14 2.81 -7.17
CA PHE A 95 27.21 3.35 -8.01
C PHE A 95 27.60 2.38 -9.14
N LYS A 96 28.86 1.92 -9.17
CA LYS A 96 29.42 0.97 -10.16
C LYS A 96 29.24 -0.51 -9.78
N GLY A 97 28.46 -0.84 -8.75
CA GLY A 97 28.25 -2.22 -8.31
C GLY A 97 26.84 -2.49 -7.78
N LYS A 98 26.65 -3.65 -7.13
CA LYS A 98 25.42 -3.96 -6.39
C LYS A 98 25.69 -4.06 -4.89
N LYS A 99 24.68 -3.74 -4.11
CA LYS A 99 24.63 -3.95 -2.66
C LYS A 99 23.51 -4.90 -2.30
N THR A 100 23.74 -5.71 -1.27
CA THR A 100 22.74 -6.61 -0.70
C THR A 100 22.11 -5.92 0.51
N VAL A 101 20.78 -5.83 0.55
CA VAL A 101 20.02 -5.16 1.60
C VAL A 101 18.99 -6.12 2.18
N PHE A 102 18.96 -6.23 3.51
CA PHE A 102 17.99 -7.06 4.22
C PHE A 102 17.81 -6.58 5.66
N THR A 103 16.73 -7.00 6.30
CA THR A 103 16.48 -6.77 7.73
C THR A 103 16.99 -7.96 8.52
N LEU A 104 17.82 -7.68 9.52
CA LEU A 104 18.35 -8.65 10.46
C LEU A 104 17.67 -8.45 11.81
N GLU A 105 17.12 -9.50 12.39
CA GLU A 105 16.70 -9.52 13.79
C GLU A 105 17.91 -9.87 14.65
N VAL A 106 18.37 -8.90 15.44
CA VAL A 106 19.54 -9.04 16.30
C VAL A 106 19.22 -10.03 17.43
N ARG A 107 20.18 -10.92 17.70
CA ARG A 107 20.21 -11.78 18.88
C ARG A 107 21.29 -11.34 19.85
N ARG A 108 22.49 -11.08 19.34
CA ARG A 108 23.65 -10.68 20.15
C ARG A 108 24.49 -9.63 19.44
N ILE A 109 25.11 -8.74 20.21
CA ILE A 109 26.07 -7.76 19.73
C ILE A 109 27.33 -7.88 20.58
N ARG A 110 28.50 -7.91 19.92
CA ARG A 110 29.79 -7.90 20.61
C ARG A 110 30.19 -6.46 20.92
N SER A 111 30.16 -6.12 22.20
CA SER A 111 30.78 -4.91 22.75
C SER A 111 32.27 -5.17 23.02
N PRO A 112 33.10 -4.12 23.24
CA PRO A 112 34.47 -4.29 23.74
C PRO A 112 34.53 -5.10 25.05
N TRP A 113 33.43 -5.09 25.82
CA TRP A 113 33.27 -5.79 27.10
C TRP A 113 32.65 -7.19 26.97
N GLY A 114 32.51 -7.72 25.75
CA GLY A 114 31.95 -9.05 25.49
C GLY A 114 30.60 -9.04 24.77
N TRP A 115 30.01 -10.23 24.61
CA TRP A 115 28.72 -10.43 23.96
C TRP A 115 27.57 -10.01 24.87
N LYS A 116 26.65 -9.21 24.33
CA LYS A 116 25.41 -8.81 25.00
C LYS A 116 24.21 -9.24 24.17
N GLU A 117 23.25 -9.87 24.82
CA GLU A 117 21.97 -10.20 24.18
C GLU A 117 21.17 -8.91 23.96
N LYS A 118 20.70 -8.73 22.73
CA LYS A 118 19.87 -7.60 22.34
C LYS A 118 18.83 -8.06 21.34
N LYS A 119 17.62 -7.51 21.45
CA LYS A 119 16.50 -7.81 20.55
C LYS A 119 16.16 -6.59 19.71
N GLY A 120 15.77 -6.80 18.46
CA GLY A 120 15.29 -5.73 17.61
C GLY A 120 15.74 -5.88 16.16
N ALA A 121 14.99 -5.24 15.27
CA ALA A 121 15.27 -5.25 13.85
C ALA A 121 16.24 -4.12 13.47
N ILE A 122 17.24 -4.47 12.65
CA ILE A 122 18.16 -3.52 12.02
C ILE A 122 18.17 -3.74 10.51
N LEU A 123 18.39 -2.68 9.74
CA LEU A 123 18.58 -2.76 8.30
C LEU A 123 20.06 -2.96 7.99
N VAL A 124 20.42 -4.03 7.31
CA VAL A 124 21.79 -4.30 6.89
C VAL A 124 21.99 -3.80 5.46
N ASN A 125 23.01 -2.96 5.25
CA ASN A 125 23.54 -2.62 3.93
C ASN A 125 24.90 -3.30 3.77
N LEU A 126 24.96 -4.33 2.93
CA LEU A 126 26.19 -5.01 2.56
C LEU A 126 26.65 -4.52 1.19
N PHE A 127 27.78 -3.84 1.12
CA PHE A 127 28.27 -3.21 -0.11
C PHE A 127 28.95 -4.19 -1.09
N ARG A 128 28.45 -5.42 -1.16
CA ARG A 128 28.83 -6.47 -2.12
C ARG A 128 27.64 -7.42 -2.37
N GLU A 129 27.69 -8.18 -3.46
CA GLU A 129 26.74 -9.26 -3.70
C GLU A 129 27.11 -10.48 -2.86
N GLU A 130 26.13 -11.06 -2.17
CA GLU A 130 26.26 -12.32 -1.44
C GLU A 130 24.99 -13.16 -1.63
N ASP A 131 25.11 -14.48 -1.53
CA ASP A 131 23.98 -15.41 -1.48
C ASP A 131 23.52 -15.60 -0.03
N VAL A 132 22.93 -14.54 0.53
CA VAL A 132 22.22 -14.57 1.81
C VAL A 132 20.75 -14.85 1.56
N ARG A 133 20.13 -15.68 2.40
CA ARG A 133 18.72 -16.06 2.29
C ARG A 133 17.96 -15.74 3.57
N TYR A 134 16.63 -15.67 3.42
CA TYR A 134 15.73 -15.59 4.56
C TYR A 134 15.96 -16.77 5.51
N GLY A 135 16.00 -16.50 6.82
CA GLY A 135 16.24 -17.51 7.85
C GLY A 135 17.73 -17.85 8.08
N ASP A 136 18.67 -17.28 7.32
CA ASP A 136 20.09 -17.47 7.62
C ASP A 136 20.46 -16.79 8.95
N TYR A 137 21.23 -17.51 9.77
CA TYR A 137 21.80 -17.01 11.01
C TYR A 137 23.23 -16.56 10.75
N LEU A 138 23.46 -15.25 10.86
CA LEU A 138 24.68 -14.60 10.38
C LEU A 138 25.44 -13.92 11.52
N ILE A 139 26.77 -13.92 11.40
CA ILE A 139 27.65 -12.95 12.06
C ILE A 139 28.12 -11.94 11.01
N LEU A 140 27.95 -10.66 11.31
CA LEU A 140 28.31 -9.54 10.45
C LEU A 140 29.20 -8.55 11.19
N GLU A 141 30.28 -8.11 10.55
CA GLU A 141 31.12 -7.03 11.05
C GLU A 141 30.83 -5.73 10.31
N GLY A 142 30.28 -4.73 11.01
CA GLY A 142 29.89 -3.48 10.37
C GLY A 142 29.73 -2.31 11.32
N LYS A 143 29.64 -1.11 10.75
CA LYS A 143 29.37 0.10 11.53
C LYS A 143 27.87 0.26 11.74
N LEU A 144 27.45 0.35 13.00
CA LEU A 144 26.06 0.56 13.38
C LEU A 144 25.79 2.06 13.54
N HIS A 145 24.89 2.61 12.73
CA HIS A 145 24.52 4.02 12.80
C HIS A 145 23.01 4.21 12.71
N ARG A 146 22.52 5.34 13.25
CA ARG A 146 21.11 5.71 13.08
C ARG A 146 20.83 6.03 11.62
N PRO A 147 19.60 5.80 11.13
CA PRO A 147 19.20 6.31 9.83
C PRO A 147 19.45 7.82 9.73
N PHE A 148 20.12 8.22 8.65
CA PHE A 148 20.32 9.61 8.29
C PHE A 148 19.04 10.16 7.66
N ASN A 149 18.76 11.43 7.92
CA ASN A 149 17.75 12.17 7.17
C ASN A 149 18.48 12.80 5.98
N PHE A 150 18.16 12.33 4.77
CA PHE A 150 18.82 12.78 3.54
C PHE A 150 18.49 14.23 3.17
N SER A 151 17.47 14.83 3.78
CA SER A 151 17.12 16.23 3.56
C SER A 151 16.57 16.83 4.86
N GLN A 152 17.04 18.02 5.22
CA GLN A 152 16.47 18.83 6.31
C GLN A 152 15.08 19.37 5.95
N ASP A 153 14.83 19.58 4.65
CA ASP A 153 13.62 20.20 4.11
C ASP A 153 12.49 19.22 3.72
N SER A 154 12.72 17.91 3.77
CA SER A 154 11.69 16.94 3.37
C SER A 154 10.72 16.67 4.52
N SER A 155 9.41 16.85 4.28
CA SER A 155 8.31 16.47 5.19
C SER A 155 8.26 14.95 5.50
N VAL A 156 9.08 14.15 4.81
CA VAL A 156 9.26 12.71 5.02
C VAL A 156 10.68 12.42 5.51
N SER A 157 10.81 12.06 6.78
CA SER A 157 12.06 11.60 7.39
C SER A 157 12.27 10.10 7.11
N TYR A 158 13.39 9.73 6.47
CA TYR A 158 13.73 8.32 6.24
C TYR A 158 13.91 7.55 7.56
N ARG A 159 14.36 8.23 8.61
CA ARG A 159 14.41 7.67 9.96
C ARG A 159 13.02 7.28 10.47
N ASP A 160 12.04 8.14 10.29
CA ASP A 160 10.68 7.90 10.78
C ASP A 160 10.03 6.76 9.99
N TYR A 161 10.30 6.69 8.68
CA TYR A 161 9.90 5.57 7.85
C TYR A 161 10.42 4.22 8.36
N LEU A 162 11.72 4.13 8.69
CA LEU A 162 12.31 2.90 9.23
C LEU A 162 11.79 2.60 10.65
N TYR A 163 11.63 3.63 11.49
CA TYR A 163 11.10 3.49 12.84
C TYR A 163 9.69 2.89 12.85
N ARG A 164 8.81 3.35 11.94
CA ARG A 164 7.44 2.80 11.76
C ARG A 164 7.43 1.33 11.34
N LYS A 165 8.52 0.86 10.71
CA LYS A 165 8.77 -0.55 10.38
C LYS A 165 9.43 -1.34 11.51
N GLY A 166 9.63 -0.74 12.69
CA GLY A 166 10.35 -1.34 13.81
C GLY A 166 11.87 -1.38 13.65
N ILE A 167 12.41 -0.70 12.62
CA ILE A 167 13.84 -0.67 12.32
C ILE A 167 14.44 0.59 12.93
N THR A 168 15.35 0.41 13.89
CA THR A 168 15.94 1.53 14.65
C THR A 168 17.33 1.93 14.20
N PHE A 169 18.09 0.99 13.63
CA PHE A 169 19.46 1.21 13.18
C PHE A 169 19.72 0.61 11.80
N ILE A 170 20.78 1.11 11.18
CA ILE A 170 21.35 0.59 9.95
C ILE A 170 22.75 0.07 10.26
N LEU A 171 23.04 -1.17 9.86
CA LEU A 171 24.37 -1.77 9.90
C LEU A 171 24.98 -1.69 8.50
N SER A 172 26.08 -0.94 8.38
CA SER A 172 26.81 -0.80 7.12
C SER A 172 28.05 -1.71 7.13
N VAL A 173 28.02 -2.76 6.32
CA VAL A 173 29.09 -3.76 6.19
C VAL A 173 29.91 -3.45 4.94
N LYS A 174 31.21 -3.18 5.14
CA LYS A 174 32.16 -2.88 4.06
C LYS A 174 32.38 -4.11 3.16
N LYS A 175 32.94 -3.88 1.97
CA LYS A 175 33.30 -4.95 1.01
C LYS A 175 34.18 -6.06 1.61
N THR A 176 35.08 -5.72 2.52
CA THR A 176 35.99 -6.66 3.19
C THR A 176 35.51 -7.09 4.58
N GLY A 177 34.32 -6.63 5.01
CA GLY A 177 33.78 -6.97 6.32
C GLY A 177 33.52 -8.46 6.44
N ARG A 178 33.72 -8.99 7.66
CA ARG A 178 33.43 -10.39 7.97
C ARG A 178 31.93 -10.67 7.84
N LEU A 179 31.61 -11.73 7.12
CA LEU A 179 30.27 -12.31 7.01
C LEU A 179 30.42 -13.82 7.12
N GLU A 180 29.76 -14.41 8.11
CA GLU A 180 29.74 -15.85 8.31
C GLU A 180 28.32 -16.34 8.51
N VAL A 181 27.92 -17.34 7.72
CA VAL A 181 26.64 -18.05 7.87
C VAL A 181 26.87 -19.17 8.87
N LEU A 182 26.36 -19.00 10.09
CA LEU A 182 26.51 -19.98 11.16
C LEU A 182 25.52 -21.14 11.01
N LYS A 183 24.27 -20.83 10.67
CA LYS A 183 23.18 -21.79 10.48
C LYS A 183 22.26 -21.30 9.37
N ARG A 184 21.59 -22.21 8.69
CA ARG A 184 20.56 -21.91 7.69
C ARG A 184 19.18 -22.26 8.23
N GLU A 185 18.15 -21.74 7.58
CA GLU A 185 16.74 -22.14 7.77
C GLU A 185 16.20 -21.94 9.20
N GLN A 186 16.65 -20.89 9.90
CA GLN A 186 16.14 -20.49 11.22
C GLN A 186 14.89 -19.58 11.14
N GLY A 187 14.29 -19.46 9.95
CA GLY A 187 13.11 -18.63 9.70
C GLY A 187 11.79 -19.41 9.86
N TYR A 188 10.67 -18.71 9.69
CA TYR A 188 9.35 -19.34 9.64
C TYR A 188 9.12 -20.04 8.30
N PHE A 189 8.71 -21.31 8.34
CA PHE A 189 8.51 -22.15 7.15
C PHE A 189 7.61 -21.52 6.08
N ILE A 190 6.45 -20.96 6.47
CA ILE A 190 5.49 -20.36 5.54
C ILE A 190 6.12 -19.16 4.81
N LYS A 191 6.88 -18.33 5.54
CA LYS A 191 7.52 -17.14 4.98
C LYS A 191 8.67 -17.50 4.06
N ASP A 192 9.45 -18.50 4.44
CA ASP A 192 10.51 -19.06 3.60
C ASP A 192 9.95 -19.67 2.30
N LEU A 193 8.91 -20.51 2.38
CA LEU A 193 8.21 -21.05 1.21
C LEU A 193 7.70 -19.93 0.30
N SER A 194 7.13 -18.87 0.89
CA SER A 194 6.65 -17.71 0.14
C SER A 194 7.77 -17.04 -0.65
N PHE A 195 8.93 -16.81 -0.04
CA PHE A 195 10.08 -16.23 -0.74
C PHE A 195 10.67 -17.17 -1.80
N ARG A 196 10.75 -18.47 -1.53
CA ARG A 196 11.19 -19.45 -2.54
C ARG A 196 10.27 -19.44 -3.75
N LEU A 197 8.95 -19.42 -3.54
CA LEU A 197 7.97 -19.37 -4.62
C LEU A 197 8.04 -18.03 -5.37
N LYS A 198 8.14 -16.90 -4.65
CA LYS A 198 8.36 -15.58 -5.25
C LYS A 198 9.58 -15.55 -6.16
N HIS A 199 10.70 -16.12 -5.71
CA HIS A 199 11.93 -16.23 -6.50
C HIS A 199 11.76 -17.10 -7.75
N LYS A 200 11.07 -18.24 -7.65
CA LYS A 200 10.74 -19.07 -8.82
C LYS A 200 9.89 -18.31 -9.84
N LEU A 201 8.84 -17.60 -9.39
CA LEU A 201 7.99 -16.79 -10.26
C LEU A 201 8.76 -15.64 -10.92
N ARG A 202 9.67 -15.01 -10.16
CA ARG A 202 10.58 -14.00 -10.69
C ARG A 202 11.45 -14.56 -11.81
N ASP A 203 11.98 -15.77 -11.65
CA ASP A 203 12.82 -16.42 -12.65
C ASP A 203 12.03 -16.79 -13.92
N VAL A 204 10.75 -17.18 -13.77
CA VAL A 204 9.83 -17.34 -14.93
C VAL A 204 9.71 -16.03 -15.71
N LEU A 205 9.46 -14.91 -15.03
CA LEU A 205 9.37 -13.60 -15.71
C LEU A 205 10.67 -13.21 -16.40
N LYS A 206 11.82 -13.43 -15.75
CA LYS A 206 13.15 -13.10 -16.30
C LYS A 206 13.54 -13.94 -17.51
N ARG A 207 13.04 -15.17 -17.61
CA ARG A 207 13.28 -16.07 -18.75
C ARG A 207 12.32 -15.78 -19.91
N SER A 208 11.09 -15.39 -19.60
CA SER A 208 10.04 -15.20 -20.62
C SER A 208 10.00 -13.79 -21.21
N LEU A 209 10.52 -12.76 -20.51
CA LEU A 209 10.42 -11.36 -20.93
C LEU A 209 11.81 -10.71 -21.04
N PRO A 210 11.96 -9.69 -21.90
CA PRO A 210 13.17 -8.87 -21.91
C PRO A 210 13.35 -8.11 -20.59
N ARG A 211 14.57 -7.67 -20.30
CA ARG A 211 14.98 -7.23 -18.95
C ARG A 211 14.15 -6.06 -18.39
N ALA A 212 13.77 -5.09 -19.22
CA ALA A 212 13.03 -3.91 -18.77
C ALA A 212 11.57 -4.25 -18.44
N GLU A 213 10.93 -5.02 -19.31
CA GLU A 213 9.55 -5.52 -19.20
C GLU A 213 9.43 -6.52 -18.06
N ALA A 214 10.42 -7.40 -17.88
CA ALA A 214 10.50 -8.29 -16.73
C ALA A 214 10.58 -7.50 -15.42
N GLY A 215 11.29 -6.36 -15.39
CA GLY A 215 11.35 -5.46 -14.23
C GLY A 215 9.99 -4.83 -13.91
N LEU A 216 9.25 -4.37 -14.93
CA LEU A 216 7.89 -3.84 -14.76
C LEU A 216 6.89 -4.91 -14.31
N MET A 217 6.94 -6.12 -14.89
CA MET A 217 6.06 -7.23 -14.49
C MET A 217 6.34 -7.71 -13.07
N GLN A 218 7.61 -7.75 -12.67
CA GLN A 218 7.99 -8.02 -11.28
C GLN A 218 7.39 -6.98 -10.34
N ALA A 219 7.37 -5.71 -10.73
CA ALA A 219 6.76 -4.66 -9.92
C ALA A 219 5.25 -4.82 -9.82
N PHE A 220 4.57 -5.12 -10.93
CA PHE A 220 3.11 -5.23 -10.99
C PHE A 220 2.56 -6.46 -10.25
N LEU A 221 3.25 -7.61 -10.34
CA LEU A 221 2.79 -8.88 -9.79
C LEU A 221 3.48 -9.27 -8.47
N LEU A 222 4.78 -9.00 -8.32
CA LEU A 222 5.56 -9.47 -7.16
C LEU A 222 5.96 -8.34 -6.19
N GLY A 223 5.84 -7.08 -6.61
CA GLY A 223 6.10 -5.89 -5.80
C GLY A 223 7.55 -5.44 -5.84
N ASP A 224 8.37 -6.08 -6.65
CA ASP A 224 9.80 -5.82 -6.74
C ASP A 224 10.07 -4.75 -7.79
N ARG A 225 10.53 -3.58 -7.35
CA ARG A 225 10.77 -2.40 -8.22
C ARG A 225 12.23 -2.22 -8.60
N TYR A 226 13.12 -3.09 -8.13
CA TYR A 226 14.57 -2.91 -8.20
C TYR A 226 15.16 -3.01 -9.61
N ASP A 227 14.48 -3.75 -10.49
CA ASP A 227 14.90 -3.98 -11.87
C ASP A 227 14.29 -2.96 -12.86
N ILE A 228 13.52 -1.98 -12.38
CA ILE A 228 12.93 -0.93 -13.24
C ILE A 228 14.01 0.09 -13.61
N PRO A 229 14.21 0.40 -14.90
CA PRO A 229 15.13 1.46 -15.30
C PRO A 229 14.74 2.83 -14.69
N PRO A 230 15.70 3.63 -14.18
CA PRO A 230 15.40 4.90 -13.52
C PRO A 230 14.62 5.90 -14.37
N HIS A 231 14.88 5.95 -15.68
CA HIS A 231 14.16 6.83 -16.61
C HIS A 231 12.68 6.42 -16.75
N VAL A 232 12.38 5.12 -16.81
CA VAL A 232 10.99 4.62 -16.81
C VAL A 232 10.31 4.96 -15.49
N TYR A 233 10.99 4.74 -14.37
CA TYR A 233 10.42 5.06 -13.06
C TYR A 233 10.06 6.55 -12.93
N GLU A 234 10.92 7.45 -13.41
CA GLU A 234 10.65 8.89 -13.38
C GLU A 234 9.47 9.26 -14.30
N LEU A 235 9.34 8.66 -15.49
CA LEU A 235 8.18 8.87 -16.38
C LEU A 235 6.85 8.55 -15.70
N PHE A 236 6.76 7.43 -14.98
CA PHE A 236 5.56 7.09 -14.21
C PHE A 236 5.31 8.04 -13.04
N LYS A 237 6.37 8.56 -12.43
CA LYS A 237 6.28 9.56 -11.35
C LYS A 237 5.72 10.88 -11.86
N ILE A 238 6.29 11.45 -12.92
CA ILE A 238 5.88 12.76 -13.44
C ILE A 238 4.52 12.73 -14.14
N SER A 239 4.09 11.58 -14.67
CA SER A 239 2.74 11.36 -15.22
C SER A 239 1.67 11.01 -14.17
N GLY A 240 2.06 10.83 -12.90
CA GLY A 240 1.15 10.64 -11.77
C GLY A 240 0.65 9.20 -11.62
N VAL A 241 1.07 8.29 -12.50
CA VAL A 241 0.68 6.88 -12.50
C VAL A 241 1.67 5.96 -11.76
N ALA A 242 2.63 6.52 -11.01
CA ALA A 242 3.58 5.74 -10.20
C ALA A 242 2.90 4.81 -9.17
N HIS A 243 1.66 5.10 -8.79
CA HIS A 243 0.84 4.24 -7.95
C HIS A 243 0.49 2.90 -8.60
N ILE A 244 0.70 2.70 -9.90
CA ILE A 244 0.48 1.43 -10.62
C ILE A 244 1.73 0.54 -10.54
N ILE A 245 2.93 1.14 -10.60
CA ILE A 245 4.22 0.45 -10.39
C ILE A 245 4.37 0.01 -8.94
N ALA A 246 3.82 0.78 -8.01
CA ALA A 246 3.57 0.29 -6.68
C ALA A 246 2.42 -0.71 -6.73
N ILE A 247 2.59 -1.97 -6.30
CA ILE A 247 1.40 -2.83 -6.10
C ILE A 247 0.43 -2.05 -5.21
N SER A 248 -0.71 -1.71 -5.78
CA SER A 248 -1.73 -0.88 -5.17
C SER A 248 -3.00 -1.70 -4.95
N GLY A 249 -4.00 -1.06 -4.32
CA GLY A 249 -5.33 -1.65 -4.18
C GLY A 249 -5.94 -2.09 -5.51
N PHE A 250 -5.61 -1.39 -6.61
CA PHE A 250 -6.04 -1.76 -7.95
C PHE A 250 -5.51 -3.13 -8.37
N ASN A 251 -4.20 -3.36 -8.27
CA ASN A 251 -3.59 -4.65 -8.65
C ASN A 251 -4.18 -5.81 -7.83
N ILE A 252 -4.34 -5.62 -6.51
CA ILE A 252 -4.94 -6.63 -5.63
C ILE A 252 -6.42 -6.86 -5.95
N GLY A 253 -7.16 -5.81 -6.30
CA GLY A 253 -8.54 -5.91 -6.76
C GLY A 253 -8.67 -6.72 -8.05
N ILE A 254 -7.78 -6.51 -9.02
CA ILE A 254 -7.73 -7.33 -10.25
C ILE A 254 -7.41 -8.78 -9.93
N VAL A 255 -6.39 -9.04 -9.11
CA VAL A 255 -6.02 -10.40 -8.70
C VAL A 255 -7.23 -11.11 -8.06
N ALA A 256 -7.90 -10.44 -7.12
CA ALA A 256 -9.10 -10.97 -6.48
C ALA A 256 -10.24 -11.23 -7.49
N TYR A 257 -10.47 -10.31 -8.42
CA TYR A 257 -11.50 -10.44 -9.46
C TYR A 257 -11.23 -11.61 -10.41
N VAL A 258 -9.97 -11.81 -10.82
CA VAL A 258 -9.59 -12.91 -11.70
C VAL A 258 -9.73 -14.26 -11.00
N ILE A 259 -9.27 -14.35 -9.74
CA ILE A 259 -9.49 -15.54 -8.92
C ILE A 259 -11.00 -15.84 -8.84
N PHE A 260 -11.81 -14.82 -8.54
CA PHE A 260 -13.26 -14.98 -8.42
C PHE A 260 -13.92 -15.47 -9.72
N ILE A 261 -13.56 -14.91 -10.88
CA ILE A 261 -14.08 -15.37 -12.18
C ILE A 261 -13.70 -16.83 -12.46
N ILE A 262 -12.44 -17.21 -12.22
CA ILE A 262 -11.98 -18.58 -12.43
C ILE A 262 -12.79 -19.53 -11.55
N LEU A 263 -12.99 -19.19 -10.27
CA LEU A 263 -13.80 -20.01 -9.35
C LEU A 263 -15.27 -20.08 -9.75
N LYS A 264 -15.81 -19.04 -10.38
CA LYS A 264 -17.17 -19.01 -10.92
C LYS A 264 -17.37 -19.97 -12.11
N MET A 265 -16.29 -20.38 -12.79
CA MET A 265 -16.35 -21.41 -13.84
C MET A 265 -16.59 -22.82 -13.28
N PHE A 266 -16.42 -23.02 -11.96
CA PHE A 266 -16.66 -24.29 -11.28
C PHE A 266 -18.03 -24.27 -10.58
N PRO A 267 -18.68 -25.44 -10.39
CA PRO A 267 -19.98 -25.56 -9.73
C PRO A 267 -19.86 -25.43 -8.18
N LEU A 268 -19.33 -24.31 -7.71
CA LEU A 268 -19.14 -24.00 -6.28
C LEU A 268 -20.25 -23.06 -5.78
N PRO A 269 -20.73 -23.22 -4.53
CA PRO A 269 -21.68 -22.28 -3.94
C PRO A 269 -21.04 -20.89 -3.75
N ARG A 270 -21.83 -19.82 -3.82
CA ARG A 270 -21.33 -18.41 -3.77
C ARG A 270 -20.45 -18.15 -2.55
N THR A 271 -20.85 -18.64 -1.37
CA THR A 271 -20.07 -18.49 -0.14
C THR A 271 -18.70 -19.16 -0.22
N ALA A 272 -18.60 -20.35 -0.84
CA ALA A 272 -17.33 -21.02 -1.05
C ALA A 272 -16.43 -20.25 -2.04
N GLN A 273 -17.01 -19.63 -3.08
CA GLN A 273 -16.26 -18.78 -4.01
C GLN A 273 -15.63 -17.59 -3.28
N TYR A 274 -16.37 -16.90 -2.39
CA TYR A 274 -15.82 -15.80 -1.60
C TYR A 274 -14.74 -16.26 -0.61
N ILE A 275 -14.98 -17.34 0.13
CA ILE A 275 -14.00 -17.88 1.09
C ILE A 275 -12.72 -18.29 0.37
N LEU A 276 -12.82 -19.01 -0.75
CA LEU A 276 -11.66 -19.46 -1.50
C LEU A 276 -10.92 -18.29 -2.15
N THR A 277 -11.64 -17.26 -2.61
CA THR A 277 -11.02 -16.00 -3.08
C THR A 277 -10.24 -15.32 -1.96
N ILE A 278 -10.80 -15.21 -0.76
CA ILE A 278 -10.10 -14.66 0.42
C ILE A 278 -8.83 -15.46 0.71
N VAL A 279 -8.92 -16.79 0.78
CA VAL A 279 -7.77 -17.66 1.07
C VAL A 279 -6.68 -17.49 0.02
N LEU A 280 -7.01 -17.56 -1.27
CA LEU A 280 -6.03 -17.41 -2.35
C LEU A 280 -5.42 -15.99 -2.38
N LEU A 281 -6.20 -14.96 -2.08
CA LEU A 281 -5.70 -13.58 -2.01
C LEU A 281 -4.74 -13.36 -0.83
N VAL A 282 -5.02 -13.97 0.32
CA VAL A 282 -4.13 -13.94 1.48
C VAL A 282 -2.84 -14.70 1.18
N LEU A 283 -2.92 -15.86 0.53
CA LEU A 283 -1.73 -16.60 0.06
C LEU A 283 -0.92 -15.76 -0.94
N TYR A 284 -1.57 -15.06 -1.86
CA TYR A 284 -0.92 -14.12 -2.78
C TYR A 284 -0.24 -12.96 -2.04
N ALA A 285 -0.86 -12.42 -1.00
CA ALA A 285 -0.25 -11.37 -0.18
C ALA A 285 1.04 -11.84 0.51
N PHE A 286 1.07 -13.07 1.03
CA PHE A 286 2.29 -13.68 1.56
C PHE A 286 3.34 -13.93 0.47
N LEU A 287 2.91 -14.41 -0.70
CA LEU A 287 3.77 -14.66 -1.87
C LEU A 287 4.51 -13.41 -2.34
N THR A 288 3.86 -12.23 -2.33
CA THR A 288 4.51 -10.96 -2.68
C THR A 288 5.47 -10.44 -1.60
N GLY A 289 5.64 -11.16 -0.49
CA GLY A 289 6.49 -10.78 0.64
C GLY A 289 5.81 -9.88 1.66
N GLY A 290 4.48 -9.72 1.60
CA GLY A 290 3.70 -8.96 2.57
C GLY A 290 4.03 -7.47 2.60
N GLN A 291 4.27 -6.86 1.43
CA GLN A 291 4.57 -5.43 1.37
C GLN A 291 3.39 -4.59 1.94
N PRO A 292 3.65 -3.46 2.63
CA PRO A 292 2.58 -2.70 3.29
C PRO A 292 1.40 -2.34 2.38
N PRO A 293 1.59 -1.87 1.12
CA PRO A 293 0.47 -1.61 0.22
C PRO A 293 -0.38 -2.83 -0.09
N VAL A 294 0.25 -4.00 -0.25
CA VAL A 294 -0.43 -5.29 -0.51
C VAL A 294 -1.26 -5.69 0.69
N VAL A 295 -0.67 -5.67 1.88
CA VAL A 295 -1.37 -6.04 3.13
C VAL A 295 -2.60 -5.17 3.35
N ARG A 296 -2.50 -3.86 3.15
CA ARG A 296 -3.65 -2.95 3.27
C ARG A 296 -4.75 -3.29 2.27
N ALA A 297 -4.39 -3.42 0.99
CA ALA A 297 -5.33 -3.75 -0.07
C ALA A 297 -6.01 -5.11 0.18
N THR A 298 -5.24 -6.14 0.54
CA THR A 298 -5.78 -7.46 0.88
C THR A 298 -6.74 -7.37 2.05
N ILE A 299 -6.42 -6.66 3.13
CA ILE A 299 -7.34 -6.49 4.27
C ILE A 299 -8.62 -5.76 3.82
N MET A 300 -8.51 -4.70 3.04
CA MET A 300 -9.68 -3.98 2.51
C MET A 300 -10.57 -4.89 1.65
N THR A 301 -9.97 -5.69 0.76
CA THR A 301 -10.69 -6.66 -0.08
C THR A 301 -11.30 -7.78 0.75
N VAL A 302 -10.59 -8.31 1.76
CA VAL A 302 -11.10 -9.37 2.64
C VAL A 302 -12.31 -8.88 3.44
N VAL A 303 -12.25 -7.67 4.02
CA VAL A 303 -13.37 -7.08 4.76
C VAL A 303 -14.57 -6.86 3.82
N PHE A 304 -14.32 -6.41 2.58
CA PHE A 304 -15.35 -6.27 1.55
C PHE A 304 -15.97 -7.61 1.13
N LEU A 305 -15.17 -8.66 0.90
CA LEU A 305 -15.70 -9.98 0.54
C LEU A 305 -16.43 -10.64 1.72
N ALA A 306 -15.97 -10.40 2.96
CA ALA A 306 -16.61 -10.91 4.16
C ALA A 306 -18.02 -10.33 4.38
N SER A 307 -18.29 -9.10 3.92
CA SER A 307 -19.64 -8.54 4.06
C SER A 307 -20.69 -9.28 3.23
N PHE A 308 -20.30 -9.80 2.07
CA PHE A 308 -21.18 -10.66 1.26
C PHE A 308 -21.41 -12.04 1.88
N ILE A 309 -20.42 -12.58 2.59
CA ILE A 309 -20.56 -13.86 3.32
C ILE A 309 -21.54 -13.70 4.49
N LEU A 310 -21.50 -12.55 5.16
CA LEU A 310 -22.36 -12.26 6.30
C LEU A 310 -23.78 -11.81 5.90
N GLU A 311 -24.09 -11.74 4.60
CA GLU A 311 -25.38 -11.29 4.04
C GLU A 311 -25.86 -9.95 4.61
N ARG A 312 -24.94 -9.04 4.96
CA ARG A 312 -25.28 -7.71 5.47
C ARG A 312 -25.19 -6.68 4.36
N GLU A 313 -26.11 -5.72 4.38
CA GLU A 313 -25.99 -4.49 3.58
C GLU A 313 -24.69 -3.78 3.95
N SER A 314 -23.72 -3.82 3.04
CA SER A 314 -22.38 -3.33 3.29
C SER A 314 -22.30 -1.86 2.92
N GLU A 315 -22.36 -0.99 3.91
CA GLU A 315 -22.00 0.41 3.72
C GLU A 315 -20.48 0.52 3.42
N PRO A 316 -20.07 1.11 2.28
CA PRO A 316 -18.65 1.20 1.89
C PRO A 316 -17.78 1.90 2.94
N ILE A 317 -18.33 2.91 3.63
CA ILE A 317 -17.64 3.65 4.69
C ILE A 317 -17.38 2.76 5.91
N ASN A 318 -18.32 1.88 6.26
CA ASN A 318 -18.16 0.95 7.37
C ASN A 318 -17.08 -0.10 7.06
N THR A 319 -17.09 -0.62 5.83
CA THR A 319 -16.08 -1.56 5.31
C THR A 319 -14.68 -0.94 5.37
N LEU A 320 -14.54 0.31 4.89
CA LEU A 320 -13.29 1.06 4.94
C LEU A 320 -12.84 1.32 6.38
N SER A 321 -13.77 1.70 7.26
CA SER A 321 -13.49 1.99 8.67
C SER A 321 -13.04 0.74 9.44
N ALA A 322 -13.66 -0.41 9.17
CA ALA A 322 -13.27 -1.69 9.76
C ALA A 322 -11.86 -2.11 9.31
N ALA A 323 -11.55 -1.97 8.01
CA ALA A 323 -10.20 -2.23 7.50
C ALA A 323 -9.15 -1.29 8.12
N ALA A 324 -9.47 0.00 8.29
CA ALA A 324 -8.59 0.94 8.98
C ALA A 324 -8.34 0.52 10.43
N LEU A 325 -9.40 0.12 11.15
CA LEU A 325 -9.29 -0.31 12.54
C LEU A 325 -8.40 -1.56 12.68
N ILE A 326 -8.60 -2.58 11.84
CA ILE A 326 -7.76 -3.79 11.82
C ILE A 326 -6.28 -3.41 11.63
N LEU A 327 -5.97 -2.57 10.63
CA LEU A 327 -4.61 -2.15 10.35
C LEU A 327 -3.96 -1.33 11.47
N LEU A 328 -4.75 -0.49 12.15
CA LEU A 328 -4.25 0.30 13.29
C LEU A 328 -4.09 -0.54 14.56
N ILE A 329 -4.90 -1.60 14.74
CA ILE A 329 -4.70 -2.60 15.81
C ILE A 329 -3.46 -3.47 15.54
N MET A 330 -3.07 -3.66 14.28
CA MET A 330 -1.81 -4.35 13.95
C MET A 330 -0.58 -3.47 14.18
N ASN A 331 -0.65 -2.20 13.80
CA ASN A 331 0.41 -1.22 14.04
C ASN A 331 -0.20 0.20 14.03
N PRO A 332 -0.22 0.92 15.17
CA PRO A 332 -0.83 2.24 15.25
C PRO A 332 -0.03 3.29 14.48
N LEU A 333 1.27 3.06 14.27
CA LEU A 333 2.14 3.95 13.53
C LEU A 333 1.83 3.97 12.02
N ASN A 334 1.02 3.03 11.53
CA ASN A 334 0.50 3.04 10.16
C ASN A 334 -0.26 4.33 9.85
N LEU A 335 -0.90 4.96 10.84
CA LEU A 335 -1.67 6.20 10.64
C LEU A 335 -0.80 7.35 10.08
N PHE A 336 0.49 7.34 10.40
CA PHE A 336 1.44 8.36 9.98
C PHE A 336 2.15 7.97 8.67
N ASP A 337 2.01 6.73 8.20
CA ASP A 337 2.59 6.29 6.93
C ASP A 337 1.91 6.99 5.75
N VAL A 338 2.73 7.58 4.87
CA VAL A 338 2.25 8.29 3.68
C VAL A 338 1.45 7.36 2.79
N GLY A 339 1.89 6.10 2.64
CA GLY A 339 1.18 5.10 1.85
C GLY A 339 -0.19 4.77 2.42
N PHE A 340 -0.32 4.62 3.74
CA PHE A 340 -1.61 4.42 4.42
C PHE A 340 -2.55 5.60 4.16
N GLN A 341 -2.09 6.83 4.41
CA GLN A 341 -2.89 8.04 4.22
C GLN A 341 -3.42 8.16 2.79
N LEU A 342 -2.54 8.03 1.80
CA LEU A 342 -2.91 8.10 0.39
C LEU A 342 -3.90 7.00 -0.01
N SER A 343 -3.72 5.76 0.49
CA SER A 343 -4.63 4.65 0.17
C SER A 343 -6.03 4.90 0.74
N PHE A 344 -6.13 5.25 2.02
CA PHE A 344 -7.42 5.42 2.70
C PHE A 344 -8.16 6.67 2.24
N ILE A 345 -7.44 7.79 2.05
CA ILE A 345 -8.05 9.03 1.57
C ILE A 345 -8.48 8.89 0.11
N SER A 346 -7.69 8.22 -0.74
CA SER A 346 -8.12 7.95 -2.12
C SER A 346 -9.44 7.17 -2.16
N VAL A 347 -9.57 6.08 -1.39
CA VAL A 347 -10.79 5.27 -1.38
C VAL A 347 -11.96 6.02 -0.75
N LEU A 348 -11.72 6.75 0.34
CA LEU A 348 -12.75 7.59 0.98
C LEU A 348 -13.26 8.67 0.01
N SER A 349 -12.37 9.37 -0.69
CA SER A 349 -12.76 10.39 -1.66
C SER A 349 -13.51 9.81 -2.86
N ILE A 350 -13.14 8.60 -3.33
CA ILE A 350 -13.93 7.88 -4.34
C ILE A 350 -15.35 7.63 -3.81
N ILE A 351 -15.49 7.09 -2.60
CA ILE A 351 -16.81 6.79 -2.01
C ILE A 351 -17.66 8.07 -1.87
N LEU A 352 -17.07 9.17 -1.40
CA LEU A 352 -17.80 10.41 -1.13
C LEU A 352 -18.13 11.22 -2.39
N PHE A 353 -17.22 11.27 -3.36
CA PHE A 353 -17.32 12.21 -4.49
C PHE A 353 -17.79 11.58 -5.79
N TYR A 354 -17.71 10.25 -5.94
CA TYR A 354 -18.08 9.55 -7.18
C TYR A 354 -19.53 9.84 -7.61
N ALA A 355 -20.50 9.67 -6.71
CA ALA A 355 -21.91 9.91 -7.02
C ALA A 355 -22.15 11.37 -7.44
N GLY A 356 -21.42 12.29 -6.82
CA GLY A 356 -21.51 13.70 -7.12
C GLY A 356 -21.01 14.06 -8.51
N PHE A 357 -19.86 13.51 -8.92
CA PHE A 357 -19.34 13.70 -10.28
C PHE A 357 -20.23 13.06 -11.34
N MET A 358 -20.76 11.86 -11.09
CA MET A 358 -21.72 11.24 -12.01
C MET A 358 -22.98 12.09 -12.16
N GLY A 359 -23.51 12.65 -11.07
CA GLY A 359 -24.63 13.59 -11.11
C GLY A 359 -24.36 14.85 -11.93
N LEU A 360 -23.13 15.39 -11.86
CA LEU A 360 -22.71 16.52 -12.69
C LEU A 360 -22.64 16.15 -14.18
N PHE A 361 -22.06 15.00 -14.51
CA PHE A 361 -21.99 14.52 -15.88
C PHE A 361 -23.38 14.28 -16.49
N TYR A 362 -24.31 13.72 -15.73
CA TYR A 362 -25.70 13.55 -16.18
C TYR A 362 -26.43 14.88 -16.42
N LYS A 363 -26.08 15.94 -15.69
CA LYS A 363 -26.61 17.29 -15.95
C LYS A 363 -26.03 17.90 -17.22
N TRP A 364 -24.75 17.64 -17.50
CA TRP A 364 -24.05 18.19 -18.67
C TRP A 364 -24.37 17.43 -19.97
N LEU A 365 -24.72 16.15 -19.86
CA LEU A 365 -25.15 15.30 -20.97
C LEU A 365 -26.57 14.77 -20.71
N PRO A 366 -27.62 15.61 -20.81
CA PRO A 366 -29.00 15.19 -20.54
C PRO A 366 -29.47 14.05 -21.45
N GLY A 367 -29.08 14.08 -22.74
CA GLY A 367 -29.40 13.00 -23.69
C GLY A 367 -28.81 11.64 -23.30
N PHE A 368 -27.68 11.61 -22.58
CA PHE A 368 -27.12 10.34 -22.07
C PHE A 368 -27.91 9.81 -20.87
N LYS A 369 -28.43 10.68 -20.00
CA LYS A 369 -29.29 10.27 -18.88
C LYS A 369 -30.59 9.65 -19.39
N GLU A 370 -31.21 10.27 -20.38
CA GLU A 370 -32.41 9.75 -21.05
C GLU A 370 -32.13 8.40 -21.73
N GLU A 371 -31.01 8.28 -22.44
CA GLU A 371 -30.63 7.02 -23.09
C GLU A 371 -30.38 5.86 -22.10
N LEU A 372 -29.84 6.15 -20.90
CA LEU A 372 -29.62 5.18 -19.81
C LEU A 372 -30.93 4.78 -19.10
N GLU A 373 -31.84 5.72 -18.88
CA GLU A 373 -33.18 5.43 -18.34
C GLU A 373 -34.00 4.59 -19.31
N GLU A 374 -33.85 4.81 -20.61
CA GLU A 374 -34.43 3.97 -21.66
C GLU A 374 -33.78 2.59 -21.77
N GLU A 375 -32.51 2.41 -21.40
CA GLU A 375 -31.83 1.09 -21.44
C GLU A 375 -32.53 0.07 -20.52
N HIS A 376 -33.10 0.52 -19.40
CA HIS A 376 -33.87 -0.32 -18.48
C HIS A 376 -35.25 -0.71 -19.02
N LYS A 377 -35.72 -0.09 -20.11
CA LYS A 377 -36.95 -0.52 -20.81
C LYS A 377 -36.59 -1.65 -21.79
N PRO A 378 -37.30 -2.79 -21.78
CA PRO A 378 -36.95 -3.98 -22.57
C PRO A 378 -37.12 -3.84 -24.09
N GLN A 379 -37.44 -2.66 -24.61
CA GLN A 379 -37.61 -2.42 -26.04
C GLN A 379 -36.26 -2.29 -26.76
N ARG A 380 -36.16 -3.00 -27.89
CA ARG A 380 -34.97 -3.18 -28.74
C ARG A 380 -34.24 -1.86 -29.06
N LYS A 381 -33.21 -1.51 -28.28
CA LYS A 381 -32.07 -0.74 -28.81
C LYS A 381 -31.17 -1.67 -29.62
N ASP A 382 -30.79 -1.24 -30.81
CA ASP A 382 -29.82 -1.92 -31.66
C ASP A 382 -28.52 -2.24 -30.89
N SER A 383 -27.90 -3.38 -31.20
CA SER A 383 -26.68 -3.86 -30.53
C SER A 383 -25.56 -2.81 -30.51
N LEU A 384 -25.45 -2.01 -31.58
CA LEU A 384 -24.48 -0.91 -31.71
C LEU A 384 -24.71 0.23 -30.72
N SER A 385 -25.97 0.61 -30.49
CA SER A 385 -26.34 1.67 -29.55
C SER A 385 -26.02 1.28 -28.10
N ARG A 386 -26.22 0.01 -27.75
CA ARG A 386 -25.84 -0.54 -26.43
C ARG A 386 -24.33 -0.53 -26.21
N ILE A 387 -23.54 -0.90 -27.22
CA ILE A 387 -22.08 -0.85 -27.15
C ILE A 387 -21.61 0.59 -26.95
N LYS A 388 -22.13 1.55 -27.74
CA LYS A 388 -21.81 2.97 -27.62
C LYS A 388 -22.09 3.50 -26.20
N LEU A 389 -23.26 3.17 -25.65
CA LEU A 389 -23.65 3.57 -24.29
C LEU A 389 -22.71 3.01 -23.22
N ASN A 390 -22.36 1.73 -23.30
CA ASN A 390 -21.43 1.11 -22.36
C ASN A 390 -20.03 1.73 -22.42
N VAL A 391 -19.56 2.08 -23.63
CA VAL A 391 -18.27 2.78 -23.80
C VAL A 391 -18.31 4.16 -23.16
N ILE A 392 -19.35 4.96 -23.42
CA ILE A 392 -19.50 6.29 -22.82
C ILE A 392 -19.59 6.18 -21.29
N LYS A 393 -20.40 5.24 -20.78
CA LYS A 393 -20.54 4.97 -19.35
C LYS A 393 -19.20 4.62 -18.71
N PHE A 394 -18.40 3.77 -19.35
CA PHE A 394 -17.08 3.40 -18.89
C PHE A 394 -16.13 4.61 -18.78
N PHE A 395 -16.10 5.49 -19.79
CA PHE A 395 -15.28 6.70 -19.75
C PHE A 395 -15.73 7.69 -18.67
N LEU A 396 -17.03 7.91 -18.51
CA LEU A 396 -17.57 8.79 -17.47
C LEU A 396 -17.27 8.25 -16.07
N GLN A 397 -17.50 6.95 -15.83
CA GLN A 397 -17.18 6.31 -14.55
C GLN A 397 -15.68 6.36 -14.25
N SER A 398 -14.83 6.05 -15.22
CA SER A 398 -13.37 6.08 -15.06
C SER A 398 -12.85 7.48 -14.78
N THR A 399 -13.45 8.50 -15.43
CA THR A 399 -13.14 9.91 -15.18
C THR A 399 -13.59 10.33 -13.79
N ALA A 400 -14.81 9.96 -13.38
CA ALA A 400 -15.34 10.26 -12.05
C ALA A 400 -14.48 9.66 -10.94
N VAL A 401 -14.08 8.39 -11.08
CA VAL A 401 -13.18 7.72 -10.12
C VAL A 401 -11.81 8.40 -10.08
N SER A 402 -11.22 8.71 -11.24
CA SER A 402 -9.91 9.36 -11.32
C SER A 402 -9.92 10.76 -10.71
N LEU A 403 -10.97 11.55 -10.96
CA LEU A 403 -11.14 12.89 -10.44
C LEU A 403 -11.37 12.87 -8.92
N ALA A 404 -12.23 11.97 -8.44
CA ALA A 404 -12.48 11.79 -7.01
C ALA A 404 -11.21 11.38 -6.25
N ALA A 405 -10.47 10.40 -6.78
CA ALA A 405 -9.19 9.98 -6.20
C ALA A 405 -8.17 11.12 -6.21
N TYR A 406 -8.01 11.82 -7.35
CA TYR A 406 -7.06 12.92 -7.52
C TYR A 406 -7.32 14.05 -6.53
N LEU A 407 -8.55 14.56 -6.43
CA LEU A 407 -8.89 15.62 -5.47
C LEU A 407 -8.73 15.17 -4.02
N GLY A 408 -8.96 13.90 -3.74
CA GLY A 408 -8.69 13.34 -2.42
C GLY A 408 -7.22 13.43 -2.02
N VAL A 409 -6.30 13.10 -2.92
CA VAL A 409 -4.88 12.91 -2.57
C VAL A 409 -3.95 14.04 -2.98
N VAL A 410 -4.35 14.93 -3.89
CA VAL A 410 -3.47 15.94 -4.51
C VAL A 410 -2.75 16.81 -3.47
N ALA A 411 -3.44 17.26 -2.41
CA ALA A 411 -2.83 18.08 -1.36
C ALA A 411 -1.73 17.32 -0.58
N LEU A 412 -1.96 16.03 -0.30
CA LEU A 412 -0.96 15.19 0.37
C LEU A 412 0.21 14.86 -0.56
N VAL A 413 -0.05 14.56 -1.83
CA VAL A 413 1.00 14.33 -2.83
C VAL A 413 1.85 15.59 -2.98
N ALA A 414 1.23 16.76 -3.04
CA ALA A 414 1.94 18.03 -3.11
C ALA A 414 2.79 18.28 -1.85
N TYR A 415 2.26 18.00 -0.65
CA TYR A 415 2.98 18.16 0.62
C TYR A 415 4.17 17.20 0.78
N TYR A 416 3.99 15.92 0.43
CA TYR A 416 5.02 14.89 0.65
C TYR A 416 6.02 14.77 -0.50
N PHE A 417 5.55 14.89 -1.74
CA PHE A 417 6.37 14.66 -2.93
C PHE A 417 6.67 15.92 -3.72
N ARG A 418 6.15 17.09 -3.31
CA ARG A 418 6.41 18.38 -3.96
C ARG A 418 6.04 18.38 -5.44
N LEU A 419 5.04 17.58 -5.80
CA LEU A 419 4.63 17.30 -7.17
C LEU A 419 3.10 17.36 -7.26
N ILE A 420 2.60 18.06 -8.26
CA ILE A 420 1.19 18.02 -8.66
C ILE A 420 1.16 17.61 -10.12
N THR A 421 0.35 16.61 -10.45
CA THR A 421 0.31 16.04 -11.79
C THR A 421 -1.13 16.00 -12.31
N PRO A 422 -1.67 17.09 -12.89
CA PRO A 422 -3.05 17.13 -13.36
C PRO A 422 -3.34 16.13 -14.50
N VAL A 423 -2.33 15.82 -15.32
CA VAL A 423 -2.48 14.88 -16.45
C VAL A 423 -2.90 13.48 -16.00
N VAL A 424 -2.72 13.12 -14.71
CA VAL A 424 -3.07 11.82 -14.16
C VAL A 424 -4.53 11.44 -14.40
N ILE A 425 -5.45 12.43 -14.45
CA ILE A 425 -6.88 12.17 -14.69
C ILE A 425 -7.08 11.56 -16.07
N VAL A 426 -6.44 12.13 -17.09
CA VAL A 426 -6.53 11.66 -18.48
C VAL A 426 -5.64 10.42 -18.68
N ALA A 427 -4.45 10.41 -18.09
CA ALA A 427 -3.53 9.28 -18.17
C ALA A 427 -4.16 7.99 -17.61
N ASN A 428 -4.90 8.08 -16.49
CA ASN A 428 -5.59 6.93 -15.90
C ASN A 428 -6.63 6.30 -16.84
N LEU A 429 -7.25 7.06 -17.75
CA LEU A 429 -8.22 6.52 -18.72
C LEU A 429 -7.59 5.52 -19.68
N ALA A 430 -6.29 5.65 -19.96
CA ALA A 430 -5.55 4.75 -20.84
C ALA A 430 -4.71 3.75 -20.04
N VAL A 431 -3.99 4.21 -19.03
CA VAL A 431 -2.99 3.40 -18.30
C VAL A 431 -3.66 2.36 -17.41
N VAL A 432 -4.77 2.69 -16.73
CA VAL A 432 -5.43 1.76 -15.79
C VAL A 432 -6.03 0.55 -16.53
N PRO A 433 -6.77 0.70 -17.65
CA PRO A 433 -7.25 -0.45 -18.42
C PRO A 433 -6.13 -1.29 -19.06
N LEU A 434 -5.05 -0.65 -19.51
CA LEU A 434 -3.88 -1.38 -19.99
C LEU A 434 -3.24 -2.19 -18.85
N ALA A 435 -3.10 -1.59 -17.67
CA ALA A 435 -2.54 -2.27 -16.51
C ALA A 435 -3.39 -3.46 -16.06
N SER A 436 -4.74 -3.40 -16.12
CA SER A 436 -5.59 -4.56 -15.80
C SER A 436 -5.37 -5.71 -16.77
N LEU A 437 -5.29 -5.43 -18.07
CA LEU A 437 -5.01 -6.44 -19.08
C LEU A 437 -3.61 -7.05 -18.90
N ILE A 438 -2.60 -6.21 -18.63
CA ILE A 438 -1.22 -6.65 -18.38
C ILE A 438 -1.14 -7.54 -17.14
N ILE A 439 -1.81 -7.17 -16.04
CA ILE A 439 -1.84 -7.99 -14.81
C ILE A 439 -2.55 -9.33 -15.07
N PHE A 440 -3.69 -9.32 -15.75
CA PHE A 440 -4.42 -10.54 -16.12
C PHE A 440 -3.56 -11.49 -16.95
N LEU A 441 -2.98 -11.00 -18.05
CA LEU A 441 -2.09 -11.79 -18.91
C LEU A 441 -0.83 -12.23 -18.15
N GLY A 442 -0.31 -11.39 -17.27
CA GLY A 442 0.84 -11.68 -16.42
C GLY A 442 0.59 -12.84 -15.45
N MET A 443 -0.59 -12.90 -14.83
CA MET A 443 -0.97 -14.07 -14.03
C MET A 443 -1.09 -15.32 -14.90
N GLY A 444 -1.64 -15.20 -16.11
CA GLY A 444 -1.65 -16.26 -17.11
C GLY A 444 -0.24 -16.75 -17.48
N LEU A 445 0.70 -15.82 -17.69
CA LEU A 445 2.10 -16.11 -17.96
C LEU A 445 2.76 -16.88 -16.80
N LEU A 446 2.51 -16.47 -15.55
CA LEU A 446 3.06 -17.15 -14.38
C LEU A 446 2.52 -18.58 -14.24
N ALA A 447 1.22 -18.78 -14.48
CA ALA A 447 0.59 -20.10 -14.46
C ALA A 447 1.10 -20.99 -15.61
N ALA A 448 1.13 -20.45 -16.84
CA ALA A 448 1.60 -21.16 -18.02
C ALA A 448 3.10 -21.45 -17.96
N GLY A 449 3.93 -20.51 -17.49
CA GLY A 449 5.38 -20.68 -17.41
C GLY A 449 5.84 -21.77 -16.45
N LEU A 450 5.00 -22.17 -15.49
CA LEU A 450 5.27 -23.29 -14.59
C LEU A 450 4.86 -24.65 -15.19
N LEU A 451 3.86 -24.67 -16.09
CA LEU A 451 3.23 -25.91 -16.58
C LEU A 451 3.56 -26.22 -18.06
N PHE A 452 3.58 -25.20 -18.91
CA PHE A 452 3.69 -25.28 -20.38
C PHE A 452 4.55 -24.13 -20.95
N PRO A 453 5.88 -24.31 -21.12
CA PRO A 453 6.78 -23.27 -21.60
C PRO A 453 6.42 -22.67 -22.97
N SER A 454 5.80 -23.45 -23.86
CA SER A 454 5.36 -22.98 -25.19
C SER A 454 4.22 -21.97 -25.11
N ALA A 455 3.24 -22.18 -24.22
CA ALA A 455 2.14 -21.24 -24.00
C ALA A 455 2.64 -19.91 -23.40
N ALA A 456 3.70 -19.96 -22.59
CA ALA A 456 4.32 -18.77 -22.00
C ALA A 456 4.84 -17.77 -23.06
N PHE A 457 5.28 -18.26 -24.23
CA PHE A 457 5.78 -17.39 -25.30
C PHE A 457 4.67 -16.50 -25.89
N ALA A 458 3.46 -17.03 -26.08
CA ALA A 458 2.34 -16.24 -26.59
C ALA A 458 1.95 -15.12 -25.60
N PHE A 459 1.82 -15.44 -24.31
CA PHE A 459 1.58 -14.45 -23.27
C PHE A 459 2.69 -13.39 -23.22
N ALA A 460 3.95 -13.82 -23.29
CA ALA A 460 5.09 -12.92 -23.22
C ALA A 460 5.08 -11.84 -24.31
N ASN A 461 4.85 -12.22 -25.58
CA ASN A 461 4.82 -11.25 -26.68
C ASN A 461 3.67 -10.24 -26.54
N CYS A 462 2.47 -10.70 -26.14
CA CYS A 462 1.34 -9.81 -25.88
C CYS A 462 1.65 -8.84 -24.72
N ILE A 463 2.26 -9.34 -23.64
CA ILE A 463 2.65 -8.52 -22.48
C ILE A 463 3.70 -7.48 -22.89
N VAL A 464 4.72 -7.86 -23.67
CA VAL A 464 5.75 -6.93 -24.16
C VAL A 464 5.12 -5.81 -24.99
N ALA A 465 4.24 -6.15 -25.93
CA ALA A 465 3.54 -5.16 -26.75
C ALA A 465 2.72 -4.19 -25.90
N LEU A 466 1.95 -4.70 -24.93
CA LEU A 466 1.12 -3.86 -24.04
C LEU A 466 1.95 -3.02 -23.08
N LEU A 467 3.05 -3.54 -22.53
CA LEU A 467 3.97 -2.78 -21.68
C LEU A 467 4.62 -1.65 -22.46
N ASN A 468 5.07 -1.92 -23.68
CA ASN A 468 5.65 -0.89 -24.54
C ASN A 468 4.63 0.17 -24.93
N LEU A 469 3.39 -0.23 -25.25
CA LEU A 469 2.29 0.70 -25.47
C LEU A 469 2.00 1.56 -24.24
N MET A 470 1.98 0.95 -23.05
CA MET A 470 1.77 1.67 -21.80
C MET A 470 2.90 2.66 -21.51
N VAL A 471 4.17 2.26 -21.66
CA VAL A 471 5.33 3.15 -21.46
C VAL A 471 5.30 4.30 -22.47
N ALA A 472 4.98 4.02 -23.74
CA ALA A 472 4.81 5.05 -24.77
C ALA A 472 3.66 6.02 -24.45
N GLY A 473 2.52 5.50 -23.97
CA GLY A 473 1.40 6.33 -23.51
C GLY A 473 1.78 7.22 -22.33
N VAL A 474 2.46 6.67 -21.33
CA VAL A 474 2.97 7.41 -20.18
C VAL A 474 3.96 8.50 -20.61
N PHE A 475 4.86 8.19 -21.54
CA PHE A 475 5.78 9.15 -22.12
C PHE A 475 5.04 10.28 -22.85
N PHE A 476 4.05 9.95 -23.67
CA PHE A 476 3.20 10.93 -24.35
C PHE A 476 2.50 11.87 -23.34
N PHE A 477 1.87 11.33 -22.30
CA PHE A 477 1.21 12.16 -21.27
C PHE A 477 2.20 13.03 -20.50
N ALA A 478 3.42 12.56 -20.27
CA ALA A 478 4.46 13.35 -19.60
C ALA A 478 4.94 14.55 -20.43
N GLN A 479 4.76 14.53 -21.75
CA GLN A 479 5.14 15.63 -22.66
C GLN A 479 4.06 16.71 -22.82
N ILE A 480 2.83 16.48 -22.35
CA ILE A 480 1.74 17.45 -22.48
C ILE A 480 2.11 18.73 -21.70
N PRO A 481 1.90 19.93 -22.28
CA PRO A 481 2.11 21.18 -21.55
C PRO A 481 1.32 21.17 -20.24
N CYS A 482 1.93 21.62 -19.14
CA CYS A 482 1.32 21.60 -17.81
C CYS A 482 1.01 20.18 -17.27
N ALA A 483 1.68 19.13 -17.77
CA ALA A 483 1.49 17.77 -17.27
C ALA A 483 1.77 17.66 -15.77
N TYR A 484 2.81 18.34 -15.28
CA TYR A 484 3.19 18.36 -13.86
C TYR A 484 3.79 19.69 -13.43
N PHE A 485 3.71 19.96 -12.12
CA PHE A 485 4.25 21.14 -11.47
C PHE A 485 5.01 20.73 -10.20
N TYR A 486 6.24 21.24 -10.05
CA TYR A 486 6.96 21.13 -8.79
C TYR A 486 6.57 22.28 -7.86
N MET A 487 6.18 21.94 -6.64
CA MET A 487 5.76 22.91 -5.62
C MET A 487 6.73 22.91 -4.45
N GLN A 488 7.02 24.07 -3.88
CA GLN A 488 7.83 24.20 -2.67
C GLN A 488 7.05 24.97 -1.59
N GLY A 489 7.39 24.73 -0.32
CA GLY A 489 6.82 25.49 0.80
C GLY A 489 5.38 25.12 1.21
N ILE A 490 4.86 23.95 0.80
CA ILE A 490 3.53 23.51 1.24
C ILE A 490 3.60 23.12 2.72
N THR A 491 2.81 23.80 3.54
CA THR A 491 2.70 23.55 4.99
C THR A 491 1.43 22.77 5.33
N LEU A 492 1.36 22.24 6.56
CA LEU A 492 0.17 21.52 7.05
C LEU A 492 -1.10 22.39 7.02
N TRP A 493 -0.98 23.70 7.24
CA TRP A 493 -2.11 24.63 7.18
C TRP A 493 -2.74 24.73 5.79
N HIS A 494 -1.92 24.65 4.72
CA HIS A 494 -2.44 24.60 3.36
C HIS A 494 -3.24 23.33 3.10
N ILE A 495 -2.82 22.19 3.67
CA ILE A 495 -3.55 20.92 3.57
C ILE A 495 -4.89 21.01 4.30
N ILE A 496 -4.90 21.55 5.52
CA ILE A 496 -6.12 21.74 6.31
C ILE A 496 -7.09 22.67 5.57
N GLY A 497 -6.60 23.80 5.06
CA GLY A 497 -7.39 24.74 4.26
C GLY A 497 -7.95 24.11 3.00
N TYR A 498 -7.15 23.33 2.28
CA TYR A 498 -7.58 22.59 1.09
C TYR A 498 -8.74 21.64 1.38
N TYR A 499 -8.61 20.79 2.41
CA TYR A 499 -9.68 19.85 2.76
C TYR A 499 -10.92 20.55 3.32
N ALA A 500 -10.76 21.69 4.01
CA ALA A 500 -11.90 22.50 4.44
C ALA A 500 -12.69 23.06 3.24
N VAL A 501 -11.99 23.65 2.25
CA VAL A 501 -12.60 24.15 1.02
C VAL A 501 -13.25 23.02 0.23
N LEU A 502 -12.56 21.88 0.07
CA LEU A 502 -13.09 20.71 -0.62
C LEU A 502 -14.38 20.20 0.05
N SER A 503 -14.40 20.13 1.38
CA SER A 503 -15.57 19.71 2.14
C SER A 503 -16.74 20.69 1.97
N ILE A 504 -16.48 22.01 2.04
CA ILE A 504 -17.51 23.04 1.83
C ILE A 504 -18.06 22.98 0.40
N PHE A 505 -17.21 22.83 -0.60
CA PHE A 505 -17.60 22.74 -2.00
C PHE A 505 -18.55 21.56 -2.25
N PHE A 506 -18.20 20.38 -1.74
CA PHE A 506 -19.06 19.19 -1.88
C PHE A 506 -20.33 19.28 -1.03
N LEU A 507 -20.27 19.79 0.20
CA LEU A 507 -21.48 20.03 0.97
C LEU A 507 -22.39 21.02 0.25
N GLY A 508 -21.88 22.14 -0.26
CA GLY A 508 -22.67 23.15 -0.97
C GLY A 508 -23.33 22.67 -2.26
N ILE A 509 -22.66 21.80 -3.03
CA ILE A 509 -23.20 21.27 -4.29
C ILE A 509 -24.22 20.15 -4.03
N PHE A 510 -23.99 19.30 -3.04
CA PHE A 510 -24.77 18.07 -2.85
C PHE A 510 -25.83 18.16 -1.75
N HIS A 511 -25.80 19.12 -0.82
CA HIS A 511 -26.93 19.35 0.11
C HIS A 511 -28.18 19.92 -0.61
N LYS A 512 -28.06 20.40 -1.85
CA LYS A 512 -29.20 20.84 -2.66
C LYS A 512 -29.98 19.72 -3.35
N HIS A 513 -29.52 18.47 -3.25
CA HIS A 513 -30.31 17.31 -3.64
C HIS A 513 -30.43 16.39 -2.42
N PRO A 514 -31.53 16.47 -1.65
CA PRO A 514 -31.84 15.40 -0.73
C PRO A 514 -31.88 14.11 -1.55
N GLN A 515 -31.25 13.06 -1.02
CA GLN A 515 -31.47 11.69 -1.47
C GLN A 515 -32.99 11.47 -1.52
N GLY A 516 -33.56 11.55 -2.72
CA GLY A 516 -34.96 11.28 -3.00
C GLY A 516 -35.04 9.92 -3.66
N ASN A 517 -35.53 8.95 -2.88
CA ASN A 517 -36.27 7.74 -3.26
C ASN A 517 -36.09 7.20 -4.69
N ASN A 518 -35.36 6.08 -4.83
CA ASN A 518 -35.93 4.72 -4.92
C ASN A 518 -34.82 3.68 -5.06
#